data_AF-A0A0B3AE75-F1
#
_entry.id   AF-A0A0B3AE75-F1
#
_cell.length_a   1.000
_cell.length_b   1.000
_cell.length_c   1.000
_cell.angle_alpha   90.00
_cell.angle_beta   90.00
_cell.angle_gamma   90.00
#
_symmetry.space_group_name_H-M   'P 1'
#
loop_
_entity.id
_entity.type
_entity.pdbx_description
1 polymer ?
#
loop_
_entity_poly.entity_id
_entity_poly.type
_entity_poly.pdbx_seq_one_letter_code
_entity_poly.pdbx_strand_id
1 'polypeptide(L)'
;FQIGLVAITQLPSLIPREILANMNTKIILGIEMAPERQAVIDSSAQDLSNDHRAIASLDKGEAIITSNFGSFAIPVKIPLFQELVKKTQQEKIQQENRYGIKNEIKKIQPAFPGIGN
;
A
#
# COMPACT_ATOMS: atom_id res chain seq x y z
N PHE A 1 -10.27 -1.50 -23.71
CA PHE A 1 -10.94 -0.97 -22.52
C PHE A 1 -10.01 -0.42 -21.44
N GLN A 2 -8.69 -0.73 -21.41
CA GLN A 2 -7.75 -0.16 -20.40
C GLN A 2 -8.23 -0.28 -18.94
N ILE A 3 -8.83 -1.44 -18.60
CA ILE A 3 -9.35 -1.71 -17.26
C ILE A 3 -8.28 -2.42 -16.45
N GLY A 4 -7.97 -1.90 -15.26
CA GLY A 4 -7.13 -2.57 -14.26
C GLY A 4 -7.97 -3.36 -13.26
N LEU A 5 -7.44 -4.48 -12.78
CA LEU A 5 -8.06 -5.31 -11.74
C LEU A 5 -7.08 -5.46 -10.57
N VAL A 6 -7.60 -5.29 -9.35
CA VAL A 6 -6.87 -5.56 -8.11
C VAL A 6 -7.72 -6.50 -7.28
N ALA A 7 -7.15 -7.65 -6.92
CA ALA A 7 -7.77 -8.64 -6.05
C ALA A 7 -7.00 -8.70 -4.72
N ILE A 8 -7.74 -8.77 -3.60
CA ILE A 8 -7.19 -8.88 -2.25
C ILE A 8 -7.84 -10.12 -1.62
N THR A 9 -7.04 -11.11 -1.23
CA THR A 9 -7.52 -12.37 -0.67
C THR A 9 -6.51 -12.98 0.29
N GLN A 10 -7.03 -13.76 1.24
CA GLN A 10 -6.23 -14.63 2.12
C GLN A 10 -6.18 -16.08 1.61
N LEU A 11 -7.01 -16.41 0.62
CA LEU A 11 -7.16 -17.75 0.06
C LEU A 11 -6.89 -17.74 -1.45
N PRO A 12 -5.65 -17.46 -1.89
CA PRO A 12 -5.29 -17.53 -3.31
C PRO A 12 -5.57 -18.90 -3.93
N SER A 13 -5.51 -20.00 -3.18
CA SER A 13 -5.76 -21.36 -3.69
C SER A 13 -7.17 -21.55 -4.27
N LEU A 14 -8.14 -20.72 -3.88
CA LEU A 14 -9.52 -20.76 -4.40
C LEU A 14 -9.68 -20.00 -5.73
N ILE A 15 -8.70 -19.19 -6.11
CA ILE A 15 -8.71 -18.49 -7.38
C ILE A 15 -8.14 -19.42 -8.45
N PRO A 16 -8.83 -19.62 -9.59
CA PRO A 16 -8.32 -20.42 -10.70
C PRO A 16 -6.89 -20.01 -11.07
N ARG A 17 -6.03 -21.00 -11.28
CA ARG A 17 -4.59 -20.79 -11.51
C ARG A 17 -4.34 -19.87 -12.70
N GLU A 18 -5.17 -19.96 -13.74
CA GLU A 18 -5.11 -19.14 -14.94
C GLU A 18 -5.32 -17.66 -14.61
N ILE A 19 -6.25 -17.35 -13.70
CA ILE A 19 -6.49 -15.97 -13.26
C ILE A 19 -5.28 -15.47 -12.47
N LEU A 20 -4.77 -16.27 -11.53
CA LEU A 20 -3.58 -15.90 -10.74
C LEU A 20 -2.35 -15.69 -11.62
N ALA A 21 -2.09 -16.57 -12.59
CA ALA A 21 -0.93 -16.49 -13.48
C ALA A 21 -0.97 -15.22 -14.35
N ASN A 22 -2.17 -14.73 -14.69
CA ASN A 22 -2.35 -13.49 -15.45
C ASN A 22 -2.30 -12.21 -14.59
N MET A 23 -2.20 -12.32 -13.26
CA MET A 23 -1.98 -11.16 -12.40
C MET A 23 -0.53 -10.68 -12.53
N ASN A 24 -0.36 -9.56 -13.23
CA ASN A 24 0.95 -8.99 -13.57
C ASN A 24 1.81 -8.60 -12.38
N THR A 25 1.21 -8.19 -11.26
CA THR A 25 1.93 -7.79 -10.05
C THR A 25 1.25 -8.41 -8.85
N LYS A 26 2.03 -9.06 -7.98
CA LYS A 26 1.55 -9.64 -6.73
C LYS A 26 2.32 -9.03 -5.57
N ILE A 27 1.60 -8.60 -4.55
CA ILE A 27 2.17 -8.15 -3.27
C ILE A 27 1.87 -9.28 -2.29
N ILE A 28 2.90 -10.07 -1.97
CA ILE A 28 2.79 -11.29 -1.18
C ILE A 28 3.19 -10.95 0.24
N LEU A 29 2.21 -10.88 1.15
CA LEU A 29 2.46 -10.73 2.58
C LEU A 29 2.76 -12.10 3.23
N GLY A 30 2.97 -12.12 4.54
CA GLY A 30 3.10 -13.35 5.31
C GLY A 30 1.89 -14.29 5.13
N ILE A 31 2.17 -15.51 4.71
CA ILE A 31 1.16 -16.57 4.51
C ILE A 31 1.61 -17.81 5.27
N GLU A 32 0.83 -18.22 6.27
CA GLU A 32 1.13 -19.37 7.15
C GLU A 32 0.75 -20.72 6.54
N MET A 33 -0.32 -20.76 5.76
CA MET A 33 -0.86 -21.99 5.21
C MET A 33 -0.08 -22.41 3.96
N ALA A 34 0.46 -23.63 3.97
CA ALA A 34 1.27 -24.15 2.87
C ALA A 34 0.55 -24.19 1.50
N PRO A 35 -0.73 -24.63 1.41
CA PRO A 35 -1.44 -24.62 0.13
C PRO A 35 -1.58 -23.22 -0.48
N GLU A 36 -1.81 -22.21 0.37
CA GLU A 36 -1.94 -20.82 -0.07
C GLU A 36 -0.60 -20.24 -0.56
N ARG A 37 0.49 -20.54 0.16
CA ARG A 37 1.84 -20.19 -0.31
C ARG A 37 2.14 -20.83 -1.66
N GLN A 38 1.84 -22.12 -1.80
CA GLN A 38 2.13 -22.85 -3.03
C GLN A 38 1.38 -22.25 -4.23
N ALA A 39 0.09 -21.92 -4.06
CA ALA A 39 -0.71 -21.29 -5.12
C ALA A 39 -0.10 -19.95 -5.60
N VAL A 40 0.48 -19.17 -4.68
CA VAL A 40 1.14 -17.90 -5.01
C VAL A 40 2.52 -18.12 -5.63
N ILE A 41 3.32 -19.06 -5.11
CA ILE A 41 4.64 -19.41 -5.65
C ILE A 41 4.49 -19.90 -7.10
N ASP A 42 3.57 -20.83 -7.35
CA ASP A 42 3.35 -21.46 -8.66
C ASP A 42 2.74 -20.53 -9.72
N SER A 43 2.26 -19.35 -9.30
CA SER A 43 1.67 -18.34 -10.17
C SER A 43 2.46 -17.04 -10.19
N SER A 44 3.62 -16.97 -9.52
CA SER A 44 4.46 -15.78 -9.46
C SER A 44 5.26 -15.56 -10.74
N ALA A 45 5.52 -14.29 -11.06
CA ALA A 45 6.29 -13.90 -12.24
C ALA A 45 7.76 -14.31 -12.15
N GLN A 46 8.32 -14.21 -10.94
CA GLN A 46 9.65 -14.68 -10.60
C GLN A 46 9.58 -16.05 -9.95
N ASP A 47 10.64 -16.84 -10.11
CA ASP A 47 10.77 -18.13 -9.44
C ASP A 47 10.95 -17.93 -7.93
N LEU A 48 9.96 -18.40 -7.16
CA LEU A 48 9.93 -18.38 -5.70
C LEU A 48 9.95 -19.80 -5.09
N SER A 49 10.33 -20.81 -5.87
CA SER A 49 10.27 -22.23 -5.48
C SER A 49 11.00 -22.54 -4.16
N ASN A 50 12.06 -21.79 -3.84
CA ASN A 50 12.84 -21.94 -2.62
C ASN A 50 12.41 -21.01 -1.48
N ASP A 51 11.49 -20.08 -1.72
CA ASP A 51 11.11 -19.00 -0.80
C ASP A 51 9.92 -19.35 0.10
N HIS A 52 9.48 -20.61 0.09
CA HIS A 52 8.34 -21.06 0.88
C HIS A 52 8.49 -20.76 2.38
N ARG A 53 9.69 -20.93 2.95
CA ARG A 53 9.97 -20.54 4.35
C ARG A 53 10.03 -19.03 4.54
N ALA A 54 10.60 -18.29 3.58
CA ALA A 54 10.73 -16.85 3.66
C ALA A 54 9.36 -16.16 3.67
N ILE A 55 8.42 -16.63 2.82
CA ILE A 55 7.04 -16.13 2.79
C ILE A 55 6.30 -16.42 4.10
N ALA A 56 6.56 -17.58 4.72
CA ALA A 56 5.95 -17.93 6.00
C ALA A 56 6.45 -17.04 7.15
N SER A 57 7.69 -16.57 7.08
CA SER A 57 8.32 -15.78 8.15
C SER A 57 8.13 -14.27 8.02
N LEU A 58 7.42 -13.77 6.99
CA LEU A 58 7.23 -12.33 6.81
C LEU A 58 6.40 -11.75 7.96
N ASP A 59 6.96 -10.74 8.63
CA ASP A 59 6.27 -10.03 9.69
C ASP A 59 5.21 -9.06 9.16
N LYS A 60 4.41 -8.50 10.07
CA LYS A 60 3.43 -7.47 9.73
C LYS A 60 4.10 -6.30 8.97
N GLY A 61 3.52 -5.99 7.82
CA GLY A 61 4.01 -4.95 6.92
C GLY A 61 5.19 -5.38 6.06
N GLU A 62 5.68 -6.63 6.15
CA GLU A 62 6.68 -7.17 5.23
C GLU A 62 5.98 -7.86 4.08
N ALA A 63 6.54 -7.70 2.89
CA ALA A 63 6.01 -8.33 1.68
C ALA A 63 7.12 -8.62 0.68
N ILE A 64 6.86 -9.58 -0.20
CA ILE A 64 7.61 -9.82 -1.42
C ILE A 64 6.75 -9.35 -2.59
N ILE A 65 7.29 -8.46 -3.42
CA ILE A 65 6.64 -8.03 -4.65
C ILE A 65 7.20 -8.84 -5.81
N THR A 66 6.31 -9.50 -6.56
CA THR A 66 6.62 -10.09 -7.86
C THR A 66 5.90 -9.33 -8.96
N SER A 67 6.54 -9.16 -10.11
CA SER A 67 5.93 -8.47 -11.24
C SER A 67 6.53 -8.89 -12.57
N ASN A 68 5.69 -9.03 -13.60
CA ASN A 68 6.11 -9.30 -14.98
C ASN A 68 7.03 -8.20 -15.55
N PHE A 69 7.05 -7.02 -14.94
CA PHE A 69 7.91 -5.89 -15.34
C PHE A 69 9.24 -5.83 -14.58
N GLY A 70 9.39 -6.62 -13.52
CA GLY A 70 10.59 -6.67 -12.68
C GLY A 70 11.53 -7.81 -13.08
N SER A 71 12.84 -7.61 -12.88
CA SER A 71 13.84 -8.65 -13.15
C SER A 71 13.97 -9.68 -12.02
N PHE A 72 13.59 -9.31 -10.78
CA PHE A 72 13.69 -10.15 -9.60
C PHE A 72 12.59 -9.79 -8.58
N ALA A 73 12.32 -10.70 -7.64
CA ALA A 73 11.36 -10.48 -6.57
C ALA A 73 11.93 -9.49 -5.55
N ILE A 74 11.14 -8.50 -5.15
CA ILE A 74 11.60 -7.38 -4.33
C ILE A 74 11.01 -7.48 -2.92
N PRO A 75 11.82 -7.68 -1.88
CA PRO A 75 11.36 -7.57 -0.50
C PRO A 75 11.10 -6.10 -0.14
N VAL A 76 9.98 -5.80 0.51
CA VAL A 76 9.58 -4.44 0.89
C VAL A 76 9.00 -4.39 2.30
N LYS A 77 9.10 -3.22 2.93
CA LYS A 77 8.36 -2.86 4.15
C LYS A 77 7.27 -1.85 3.81
N ILE A 78 6.03 -2.25 3.94
CA ILE A 78 4.84 -1.43 3.72
C ILE A 78 4.66 -0.52 4.95
N PRO A 79 4.64 0.82 4.75
CA PRO A 79 4.45 1.75 5.85
C PRO A 79 3.04 1.64 6.44
N LEU A 80 2.91 1.94 7.72
CA LEU A 80 1.60 1.96 8.36
C LEU A 80 0.77 3.12 7.79
N PHE A 81 -0.43 2.79 7.27
CA PHE A 81 -1.30 3.79 6.64
C PHE A 81 -1.57 5.00 7.54
N GLN A 82 -1.81 4.78 8.85
CA GLN A 82 -2.08 5.86 9.79
C GLN A 82 -0.92 6.85 9.93
N GLU A 83 0.31 6.37 9.90
CA GLU A 83 1.51 7.22 9.95
C GLU A 83 1.65 8.03 8.67
N LEU A 84 1.38 7.39 7.52
CA LEU A 84 1.38 8.06 6.22
C LEU A 84 0.38 9.22 6.19
N VAL A 85 -0.86 8.99 6.63
CA VAL A 85 -1.91 10.02 6.69
C VAL A 85 -1.51 11.17 7.61
N LYS A 86 -1.00 10.88 8.81
CA LYS A 86 -0.53 11.91 9.75
C LYS A 86 0.60 12.75 9.14
N LYS A 87 1.57 12.11 8.50
CA LYS A 87 2.69 12.79 7.83
C LYS A 87 2.18 13.71 6.72
N THR A 88 1.31 13.23 5.85
CA THR A 88 0.75 14.04 4.76
C THR A 88 -0.08 15.23 5.28
N GLN A 89 -0.84 15.06 6.37
CA GLN A 89 -1.57 16.16 6.99
C GLN A 89 -0.62 17.22 7.58
N GLN A 90 0.44 16.80 8.26
CA GLN A 90 1.46 17.70 8.79
C GLN A 90 2.19 18.47 7.67
N GLU A 91 2.53 17.80 6.57
CA GLU A 91 3.15 18.43 5.40
C GLU A 91 2.24 19.49 4.78
N LYS A 92 0.93 19.24 4.68
CA LYS A 92 -0.06 20.23 4.21
C LYS A 92 -0.11 21.47 5.11
N ILE A 93 -0.19 21.27 6.43
CA ILE A 93 -0.20 22.38 7.40
C ILE A 93 1.09 23.21 7.31
N GLN A 94 2.25 22.56 7.15
CA GLN A 94 3.53 23.24 6.99
C GLN A 94 3.64 24.00 5.67
N GLN A 95 3.05 23.49 4.59
CA GLN A 95 2.97 24.21 3.32
C GLN A 95 2.07 25.44 3.43
N GLU A 96 0.86 25.31 3.98
CA GLU A 96 -0.05 26.44 4.23
C GLU A 96 0.58 27.55 5.07
N ASN A 97 1.36 27.17 6.09
CA ASN A 97 2.08 28.11 6.94
C ASN A 97 3.24 28.78 6.18
N ARG A 98 3.96 28.04 5.32
CA ARG A 98 5.05 28.58 4.50
C ARG A 98 4.59 29.57 3.43
N TYR A 99 3.40 29.36 2.86
CA TYR A 99 2.79 30.30 1.91
C TYR A 99 2.05 31.46 2.59
N GLY A 100 2.12 31.61 3.92
CA GLY A 100 1.55 32.77 4.62
C GLY A 100 0.02 32.86 4.66
N ILE A 101 -0.69 31.87 4.11
CA ILE A 101 -2.15 31.94 3.88
C ILE A 101 -2.92 32.10 5.21
N LYS A 102 -2.46 31.45 6.30
CA LYS A 102 -3.10 31.60 7.63
C LYS A 102 -2.91 32.97 8.28
N ASN A 103 -1.83 33.68 7.94
CA ASN A 103 -1.59 35.04 8.46
C ASN A 103 -2.37 36.11 7.69
N GLU A 104 -2.71 35.87 6.42
CA GLU A 104 -3.60 36.75 5.66
C GLU A 104 -5.07 36.55 6.04
N ILE A 105 -5.56 35.31 6.19
CA ILE A 105 -6.96 35.07 6.57
C ILE A 105 -7.29 35.66 7.97
N LYS A 106 -6.34 35.65 8.92
CA LYS A 106 -6.50 36.35 10.21
C LYS A 106 -6.49 37.88 10.11
N LYS A 107 -5.86 38.46 9.07
CA LYS A 107 -5.92 39.91 8.80
C LYS A 107 -7.21 40.34 8.10
N ILE A 108 -7.86 39.42 7.39
CA ILE A 108 -9.08 39.69 6.60
C ILE A 108 -10.36 39.45 7.43
N GLN A 109 -10.28 38.84 8.62
CA GLN A 109 -11.42 38.86 9.55
C GLN A 109 -11.67 40.31 9.98
N PRO A 110 -12.78 40.94 9.57
CA PRO A 110 -13.13 42.25 10.10
C PRO A 110 -13.36 42.05 11.60
N ALA A 111 -12.74 42.90 12.41
CA ALA A 111 -13.13 43.07 13.79
C ALA A 111 -14.60 43.48 13.78
N PHE A 112 -15.52 42.53 13.91
CA PHE A 112 -16.90 42.85 14.23
C PHE A 112 -16.86 43.49 15.61
N PRO A 113 -17.13 44.80 15.72
CA PRO A 113 -17.22 45.42 17.02
C PRO A 113 -18.39 44.74 17.73
N GLY A 114 -18.12 44.25 18.95
CA GLY A 114 -19.16 43.67 19.79
C GLY A 114 -20.36 44.61 19.82
N ILE A 115 -21.51 44.14 19.35
CA ILE A 115 -22.77 44.75 19.70
C ILE A 115 -23.07 44.22 21.10
N GLY A 116 -22.65 45.01 22.10
CA GLY A 116 -23.28 44.94 23.41
C GLY A 116 -24.74 45.33 23.27
N ASN A 117 -25.62 44.46 23.73
CA ASN A 117 -26.44 44.67 24.92
C ASN A 117 -27.05 43.32 25.34
#